data_AF-A0A962YGG7-F1
#
_entry.id   AF-A0A962YGG7-F1
#
_cell.length_a   1.000
_cell.length_b   1.000
_cell.length_c   1.000
_cell.angle_alpha   90.00
_cell.angle_beta   90.00
_cell.angle_gamma   90.00
#
_symmetry.space_group_name_H-M   'P 1'
#
loop_
_entity.id
_entity.type
_entity.pdbx_description
1 polymer ?
#
loop_
_entity_poly.entity_id
_entity_poly.type
_entity_poly.pdbx_seq_one_letter_code
_entity_poly.pdbx_strand_id
1 'polypeptide(L)'
;TITQLDFRWGKIYRQTQPYNHGRKVARYYIASTRVCDISLPINPTLGRPEHSAYRWVTRQQAWSMLTPRVQAILRWSDDILAQRSQRSSRHAFSRSRAKYNSHQASLTKTEPG
;
A
#
# COMPACT_ATOMS: atom_id res chain seq x y z
N THR A 1 8.26 10.16 18.47
CA THR A 1 6.95 10.05 17.80
C THR A 1 7.13 10.21 16.31
N ILE A 2 6.22 9.70 15.48
CA ILE A 2 6.17 9.97 14.04
C ILE A 2 5.03 10.97 13.75
N THR A 3 5.30 12.02 12.97
CA THR A 3 4.35 13.16 12.80
C THR A 3 3.99 13.44 11.35
N GLN A 4 4.92 13.28 10.40
CA GLN A 4 4.68 13.58 8.99
C GLN A 4 4.11 12.37 8.24
N LEU A 5 2.85 12.02 8.55
CA LEU A 5 2.14 10.92 7.92
C LEU A 5 1.32 11.41 6.72
N ASP A 6 1.71 11.00 5.52
CA ASP A 6 0.95 11.19 4.29
C ASP A 6 0.10 9.93 4.01
N PHE A 7 -1.22 10.08 4.10
CA PHE A 7 -2.21 9.06 3.77
C PHE A 7 -2.62 9.11 2.29
N ARG A 8 -1.65 9.19 1.37
CA ARG A 8 -1.84 9.25 -0.10
C ARG A 8 -2.57 8.06 -0.74
N TRP A 9 -2.88 7.02 0.03
CA TRP A 9 -3.74 5.90 -0.38
C TRP A 9 -5.16 6.01 0.22
N GLY A 10 -5.48 7.14 0.84
CA GLY A 10 -6.67 7.36 1.64
C GLY A 10 -6.50 6.88 3.08
N LYS A 11 -7.42 7.29 3.97
CA LYS A 11 -7.51 6.80 5.35
C LYS A 11 -8.21 5.43 5.42
N ILE A 12 -7.85 4.54 4.49
CA ILE A 12 -8.33 3.16 4.47
C ILE A 12 -7.70 2.37 5.60
N TYR A 13 -8.45 1.43 6.15
CA TYR A 13 -7.99 0.63 7.28
C TYR A 13 -8.40 -0.83 7.16
N ARG A 14 -7.65 -1.68 7.86
CA ARG A 14 -8.02 -3.07 8.12
C ARG A 14 -8.00 -3.36 9.60
N GLN A 15 -9.01 -4.08 10.06
CA GLN A 15 -9.08 -4.56 11.44
C GLN A 15 -8.54 -5.99 11.54
N THR A 16 -7.93 -6.30 12.68
CA THR A 16 -7.64 -7.69 13.04
C THR A 16 -8.91 -8.39 13.49
N GLN A 17 -8.91 -9.72 13.46
CA GLN A 17 -9.84 -10.47 14.31
C GLN A 17 -9.63 -10.13 15.80
N PRO A 18 -10.65 -10.31 16.65
CA PRO A 18 -10.50 -10.14 18.09
C PRO A 18 -9.35 -10.99 18.64
N TYR A 19 -8.59 -10.42 19.57
CA TYR A 19 -7.48 -11.08 20.24
C TYR A 19 -7.47 -10.75 21.72
N ASN A 20 -6.57 -11.39 22.48
CA ASN A 20 -6.51 -11.26 23.93
C ASN A 20 -7.86 -11.65 24.57
N HIS A 21 -8.27 -12.90 24.35
CA HIS A 21 -9.55 -13.44 24.79
C HIS A 21 -10.76 -12.63 24.28
N GLY A 22 -10.69 -12.18 23.02
CA GLY A 22 -11.76 -11.40 22.37
C GLY A 22 -11.86 -9.93 22.79
N ARG A 23 -11.02 -9.47 23.72
CA ARG A 23 -11.14 -8.12 24.32
C ARG A 23 -10.54 -7.00 23.48
N LYS A 24 -9.73 -7.33 22.47
CA LYS A 24 -9.00 -6.33 21.67
C LYS A 24 -9.20 -6.55 20.18
N VAL A 25 -9.47 -5.47 19.47
CA VAL A 25 -9.45 -5.38 18.00
C VAL A 25 -8.54 -4.23 17.63
N ALA A 26 -7.51 -4.51 16.83
CA ALA A 26 -6.61 -3.47 16.36
C ALA A 26 -7.03 -3.00 14.97
N ARG A 27 -6.92 -1.69 14.72
CA ARG A 27 -7.15 -1.06 13.42
C ARG A 27 -5.83 -0.53 12.88
N TYR A 28 -5.47 -0.93 11.66
CA TYR A 28 -4.24 -0.53 10.99
C TYR A 28 -4.54 0.36 9.78
N TYR A 29 -3.71 1.39 9.60
CA TYR A 29 -3.74 2.31 8.48
C TYR A 29 -2.39 2.28 7.75
N ILE A 30 -2.37 2.74 6.50
CA ILE A 30 -1.14 2.86 5.70
C ILE A 30 -0.86 4.34 5.46
N ALA A 31 0.34 4.76 5.83
CA ALA A 31 0.85 6.09 5.56
C ALA A 31 2.29 5.99 5.08
N SER A 32 2.73 7.01 4.37
CA SER A 32 4.15 7.20 4.07
C SER A 32 4.68 8.40 4.81
N THR A 33 5.97 8.37 5.09
CA THR A 33 6.68 9.50 5.69
C THR A 33 8.03 9.66 5.01
N ARG A 34 8.60 10.85 5.12
CA ARG A 34 10.03 11.11 4.84
C ARG A 34 10.85 11.17 6.14
N VAL A 35 10.20 11.07 7.30
CA VAL A 35 10.88 11.06 8.61
C VAL A 35 11.48 9.70 8.84
N CYS A 36 12.81 9.64 8.97
CA CYS A 36 13.54 8.43 9.29
C CYS A 36 13.72 8.25 10.81
N ASP A 37 13.89 9.35 11.55
CA ASP A 37 14.13 9.29 12.99
C ASP A 37 12.81 9.22 13.76
N ILE A 38 12.54 8.06 14.35
CA ILE A 38 11.36 7.84 15.19
C ILE A 38 11.79 7.96 16.65
N SER A 39 11.07 8.77 17.43
CA SER A 39 11.20 8.74 18.89
C SER A 39 10.16 7.78 19.51
N LEU A 40 10.54 7.03 20.54
CA LEU A 40 9.63 6.19 21.33
C LEU A 40 9.59 6.73 22.75
N PRO A 41 8.75 7.75 23.04
CA PRO A 41 8.70 8.34 24.37
C PRO A 41 8.17 7.32 25.39
N ILE A 42 8.64 7.44 26.63
CA ILE A 42 8.10 6.69 27.76
C ILE A 42 6.67 7.17 28.00
N ASN A 43 5.75 6.22 28.19
CA ASN A 43 4.38 6.56 28.56
C ASN A 43 4.39 6.99 30.05
N PRO A 44 4.05 8.25 30.37
CA PRO A 44 4.16 8.78 31.73
C PRO A 44 3.24 8.08 32.73
N THR A 45 2.14 7.46 32.27
CA THR A 45 1.19 6.73 33.11
C THR A 45 1.65 5.29 33.41
N LEU A 46 2.46 4.68 32.54
CA LEU A 46 2.94 3.30 32.69
C LEU A 46 4.33 3.20 33.33
N GLY A 47 5.08 4.31 33.41
CA GLY A 47 6.45 4.35 33.95
C GLY A 47 7.48 3.58 33.11
N ARG A 48 7.10 3.03 31.96
CA ARG A 48 7.95 2.26 31.04
C ARG A 48 7.58 2.55 29.58
N PRO A 49 8.49 2.32 28.62
CA PRO A 49 8.15 2.40 27.21
C PRO A 49 7.02 1.43 26.87
N GLU A 50 5.97 1.90 26.20
CA GLU A 50 4.93 1.04 25.63
C GLU A 50 5.50 0.19 24.46
N HIS A 51 6.55 0.70 23.82
CA HIS A 51 7.30 0.05 22.76
C HIS A 51 8.80 0.10 23.08
N SER A 52 9.47 -1.04 23.00
CA SER A 52 10.88 -1.16 23.42
C SER A 52 11.89 -0.74 22.33
N ALA A 53 11.54 -0.82 21.04
CA ALA A 53 12.43 -0.48 19.94
C ALA A 53 11.64 -0.23 18.64
N TYR A 54 12.27 0.45 17.67
CA TYR A 54 11.80 0.53 16.28
C TYR A 54 12.95 0.25 15.32
N ARG A 55 12.60 -0.16 14.11
CA ARG A 55 13.54 -0.27 12.99
C ARG A 55 12.79 -0.13 11.66
N TRP A 56 13.45 0.48 10.69
CA TRP A 56 13.02 0.38 9.29
C TRP A 56 13.48 -0.96 8.73
N VAL A 57 12.59 -1.65 8.03
CA VAL A 57 12.83 -3.00 7.49
C VAL A 57 12.27 -3.12 6.10
N THR A 58 12.86 -4.03 5.33
CA THR A 58 12.28 -4.45 4.06
C THR A 58 11.00 -5.24 4.29
N ARG A 59 10.18 -5.35 3.24
CA ARG A 59 8.95 -6.16 3.25
C ARG A 59 9.18 -7.62 3.63
N GLN A 60 10.31 -8.21 3.22
CA GLN A 60 10.67 -9.59 3.55
C GLN A 60 11.09 -9.72 5.02
N GLN A 61 11.91 -8.79 5.52
CA GLN A 61 12.31 -8.76 6.93
C GLN A 61 11.11 -8.55 7.85
N ALA A 62 10.18 -7.67 7.48
CA ALA A 62 8.95 -7.48 8.23
C ALA A 62 8.16 -8.80 8.36
N TRP A 63 8.06 -9.58 7.28
CA TRP A 63 7.34 -10.86 7.30
C TRP A 63 7.88 -11.86 8.33
N SER A 64 9.21 -12.00 8.42
CA SER A 64 9.83 -12.94 9.35
C SER A 64 9.74 -12.50 10.82
N MET A 65 9.50 -11.21 11.09
CA MET A 65 9.40 -10.67 12.45
C MET A 65 7.97 -10.62 13.00
N LEU A 66 6.96 -10.61 12.13
CA LEU A 66 5.59 -10.35 12.50
C LEU A 66 4.83 -11.62 12.90
N THR A 67 3.94 -11.48 13.89
CA THR A 67 2.98 -12.55 14.21
C THR A 67 2.02 -12.80 13.04
N PRO A 68 1.43 -14.01 12.92
CA PRO A 68 0.50 -14.34 11.83
C PRO A 68 -0.64 -13.33 11.66
N ARG A 69 -1.14 -12.80 12.79
CA ARG A 69 -2.19 -11.77 12.81
C ARG A 69 -1.76 -10.50 12.07
N VAL A 70 -0.54 -10.04 12.27
CA VAL A 70 -0.03 -8.80 11.64
C VAL A 70 0.50 -9.09 10.23
N GLN A 71 0.99 -10.29 9.95
CA GLN A 71 1.30 -10.72 8.57
C GLN A 71 0.08 -10.62 7.64
N ALA A 72 -1.14 -10.89 8.14
CA ALA A 72 -2.36 -10.68 7.36
C ALA A 72 -2.61 -9.21 7.00
N ILE A 73 -2.23 -8.28 7.88
CA ILE A 73 -2.29 -6.83 7.61
C ILE A 73 -1.21 -6.43 6.61
N LEU A 74 0.01 -6.97 6.75
CA LEU A 74 1.10 -6.70 5.82
C LEU A 74 0.75 -7.16 4.40
N ARG A 75 0.14 -8.34 4.25
CA ARG A 75 -0.35 -8.85 2.96
C ARG A 75 -1.40 -7.92 2.34
N TRP A 76 -2.36 -7.47 3.13
CA TRP A 76 -3.35 -6.48 2.68
C TRP A 76 -2.71 -5.17 2.20
N SER A 77 -1.64 -4.74 2.86
CA SER A 77 -0.93 -3.52 2.45
C SER A 77 -0.28 -3.68 1.07
N ASP A 78 0.15 -4.88 0.70
CA ASP A 78 0.75 -5.14 -0.61
C ASP A 78 -0.25 -4.86 -1.74
N ASP A 79 -1.52 -5.24 -1.57
CA ASP A 79 -2.59 -4.98 -2.54
C ASP A 79 -2.78 -3.48 -2.79
N ILE A 80 -2.74 -2.69 -1.71
CA ILE A 80 -2.90 -1.22 -1.76
C ILE A 80 -1.71 -0.57 -2.45
N LEU A 81 -0.50 -1.03 -2.12
CA LEU A 81 0.73 -0.52 -2.71
C LEU A 81 0.83 -0.89 -4.21
N ALA A 82 0.38 -2.09 -4.60
CA ALA A 82 0.40 -2.56 -5.98
C ALA A 82 -0.61 -1.84 -6.90
N GLN A 83 -1.77 -1.43 -6.39
CA GLN A 83 -2.82 -0.75 -7.18
C GLN A 83 -2.35 0.56 -7.85
N ARG A 84 -1.36 1.26 -7.28
CA ARG A 84 -0.77 2.47 -7.90
C ARG A 84 0.24 2.16 -9.00
N SER A 85 0.98 1.05 -8.91
CA SER A 85 1.85 0.61 -10.02
C SER A 85 1.04 0.34 -11.28
N GLN A 86 -0.19 -0.17 -11.13
CA GLN A 86 -1.07 -0.48 -12.27
C GLN A 86 -1.78 0.75 -12.86
N ARG A 87 -2.19 1.73 -12.03
CA ARG A 87 -2.85 2.97 -12.53
C ARG A 87 -1.93 3.88 -13.34
N SER A 88 -0.63 3.93 -13.00
CA SER A 88 0.38 4.64 -13.79
C SER A 88 0.68 3.93 -15.13
N SER A 89 0.67 2.60 -15.17
CA SER A 89 0.91 1.82 -16.39
C SER A 89 -0.28 1.81 -17.36
N ARG A 90 -1.52 1.91 -16.87
CA ARG A 90 -2.73 1.97 -17.72
C ARG A 90 -2.86 3.28 -18.50
N HIS A 91 -2.24 4.37 -18.04
CA HIS A 91 -2.17 5.62 -18.81
C HIS A 91 -1.05 5.60 -19.87
N ALA A 92 0.00 4.80 -19.68
CA ALA A 92 1.08 4.66 -20.66
C ALA A 92 0.67 3.83 -21.89
N PHE A 93 -0.27 2.88 -21.76
CA PHE A 93 -0.73 2.03 -22.87
C PHE A 93 -1.89 2.60 -23.70
N SER A 94 -2.36 3.82 -23.40
CA SER A 94 -3.47 4.46 -24.12
C SER A 94 -3.04 5.29 -25.35
N ARG A 95 -1.74 5.40 -25.66
CA ARG A 95 -1.26 6.16 -26.84
C ARG A 95 -0.80 5.32 -28.04
N SER A 96 -0.83 4.00 -27.98
CA SER A 96 -0.34 3.16 -29.09
C SER A 96 -1.41 2.48 -29.95
N ARG A 97 -2.70 2.55 -29.60
CA ARG A 97 -3.78 1.94 -30.41
C ARG A 97 -4.46 2.90 -31.40
N ALA A 98 -4.23 4.21 -31.26
CA ALA A 98 -4.80 5.23 -32.15
C ALA A 98 -4.08 5.38 -33.50
N LYS A 99 -2.92 4.72 -33.70
CA LYS A 99 -2.19 4.77 -34.99
C LYS A 99 -2.34 3.52 -35.87
N TYR A 100 -2.92 2.43 -35.36
CA TYR A 100 -3.02 1.19 -36.13
C TYR A 100 -4.32 1.06 -36.94
N ASN A 101 -5.34 1.87 -36.65
CA ASN A 101 -6.66 1.74 -37.30
C ASN A 101 -6.94 2.78 -38.40
N SER A 102 -6.00 3.67 -38.70
CA SER A 102 -6.11 4.64 -39.81
C SER A 102 -5.54 4.13 -41.13
N HIS A 103 -4.81 3.01 -41.13
CA HIS A 103 -4.21 2.44 -42.35
C HIS A 103 -5.04 1.34 -43.03
N GLN A 104 -6.16 0.91 -42.43
CA GLN A 104 -7.03 -0.14 -42.99
C GLN A 104 -8.35 0.39 -43.59
N ALA A 105 -8.65 1.68 -43.45
CA ALA A 105 -9.87 2.28 -44.00
C ALA A 105 -9.71 2.87 -45.41
N SER A 106 -8.53 2.75 -46.04
CA SER A 106 -8.24 3.37 -47.35
C SER A 106 -8.01 2.38 -48.50
N LEU A 107 -8.27 1.09 -48.31
CA LEU A 107 -7.92 0.06 -49.32
C LEU A 107 -9.07 -0.84 -49.81
N THR A 108 -10.33 -0.45 -49.58
CA THR A 108 -11.48 -1.15 -50.19
C THR A 108 -12.42 -0.15 -50.85
N LYS A 109 -11.95 0.49 -51.92
CA LYS A 109 -12.84 1.04 -52.95
C LYS A 109 -12.15 0.98 -54.30
N THR A 110 -12.16 -0.21 -54.89
CA THR A 110 -11.93 -0.39 -56.32
C THR A 110 -12.93 -1.43 -56.80
N GLU A 111 -13.77 -1.01 -57.74
CA GLU A 111 -14.77 -1.83 -58.44
C GLU A 111 -14.11 -2.96 -59.25
N PRO A 112 -14.90 -3.94 -59.70
CA PRO A 112 -15.31 -3.92 -61.12
C PRO A 112 -16.78 -4.36 -61.28
N GLY A 113 -17.48 -4.21 -62.39
CA GLY A 113 -17.17 -3.83 -63.77
C GLY A 113 -18.37 -4.30 -64.61
#